data_AF-A0A9P8VVD1-F1
#
_entry.id   AF-A0A9P8VVD1-F1
#
_cell.length_a   1.000
_cell.length_b   1.000
_cell.length_c   1.000
_cell.angle_alpha   90.00
_cell.angle_beta   90.00
_cell.angle_gamma   90.00
#
_symmetry.space_group_name_H-M   'P 1'
#
loop_
_entity.id
_entity.type
_entity.pdbx_description
1 polymer ?
#
loop_
_entity_poly.entity_id
_entity_poly.type
_entity_poly.pdbx_seq_one_letter_code
_entity_poly.pdbx_strand_id
1 'polypeptide(L)'
;MATSQGESVPPPILPGFESPANDYRPKFRYWLPDASVPAESVVRDIEAIEAVGAGGIEFVPFYAYGLAPSDNLPSDWRIYGFADLRFDFALGASQGQGVPAEPESTGLAMELVYGAVSVDGGELFQGSLPEPNLEFNFSPGIMNAPERFGSNEMIGVVAEGVKSNLSSEIVLDESTFTDVTTSVIKGTLEWRAPNQYANYTLFAFYQRYTNQRSCTSGPDAKDIIANGSWIVDHFSATGAERIVDFWDQHLLDDAIKDLLSAAGEYSWEGMEMQAALFWTQDFVERFEANRGYSPIKYLPIYFNAGNQWGAVRPPYNTTYVLDSQATEGENYLQDYRMTLDEGYTKFLTHYQNWANSLGLNHSAQVQWDAISLKTL
;
A
#
# COMPACT_ATOMS: atom_id res chain seq x y z
N MET A 1 -64.73 8.24 -41.43
CA MET A 1 -63.45 7.57 -41.79
C MET A 1 -62.46 7.90 -40.70
N ALA A 2 -62.17 6.94 -39.82
CA ALA A 2 -61.11 7.08 -38.82
C ALA A 2 -59.82 6.57 -39.47
N THR A 3 -58.84 7.45 -39.61
CA THR A 3 -57.49 7.13 -40.05
C THR A 3 -56.77 6.39 -38.93
N SER A 4 -56.40 5.13 -39.17
CA SER A 4 -55.50 4.37 -38.31
C SER A 4 -54.15 5.06 -38.24
N GLN A 5 -53.74 5.50 -37.05
CA GLN A 5 -52.34 5.83 -36.82
C GLN A 5 -51.55 4.53 -36.87
N GLY A 6 -50.65 4.41 -37.85
CA GLY A 6 -49.72 3.30 -37.93
C GLY A 6 -48.82 3.32 -36.72
N GLU A 7 -48.75 2.20 -36.00
CA GLU A 7 -47.79 1.99 -34.93
C GLU A 7 -46.38 2.14 -35.52
N SER A 8 -45.59 3.05 -34.96
CA SER A 8 -44.18 3.19 -35.32
C SER A 8 -43.46 1.92 -34.90
N VAL A 9 -42.92 1.17 -35.87
CA VAL A 9 -42.04 0.03 -35.60
C VAL A 9 -40.86 0.54 -34.79
N PRO A 10 -40.62 0.02 -33.56
CA PRO A 10 -39.46 0.43 -32.78
C PRO A 10 -38.18 0.17 -33.58
N PRO A 11 -37.16 1.03 -33.44
CA PRO A 11 -35.89 0.83 -34.14
C PRO A 11 -35.35 -0.58 -33.84
N PRO A 12 -34.70 -1.23 -34.82
CA PRO A 12 -34.13 -2.56 -34.60
C PRO A 12 -33.16 -2.50 -33.43
N ILE A 13 -33.27 -3.49 -32.55
CA ILE A 13 -32.36 -3.69 -31.44
C ILE A 13 -30.94 -3.82 -32.00
N LEU A 14 -29.98 -3.09 -31.41
CA LEU A 14 -28.59 -3.12 -31.86
C LEU A 14 -28.06 -4.57 -31.85
N PRO A 15 -27.32 -5.02 -32.88
CA PRO A 15 -26.69 -6.35 -32.86
C PRO A 15 -25.91 -6.58 -31.57
N GLY A 16 -26.15 -7.71 -30.91
CA GLY A 16 -25.52 -8.06 -29.63
C GLY A 16 -26.24 -7.53 -28.38
N PHE A 17 -27.30 -6.73 -28.50
CA PHE A 17 -28.03 -6.24 -27.32
C PHE A 17 -28.92 -7.31 -26.67
N GLU A 18 -29.53 -8.22 -27.45
CA GLU A 18 -30.33 -9.32 -26.90
C GLU A 18 -29.47 -10.44 -26.27
N SER A 19 -28.23 -10.59 -26.75
CA SER A 19 -27.26 -11.57 -26.25
C SER A 19 -25.88 -10.92 -26.24
N PRO A 20 -25.56 -10.11 -25.21
CA PRO A 20 -24.27 -9.44 -25.10
C PRO A 20 -23.14 -10.46 -24.98
N ALA A 21 -21.99 -10.12 -25.56
CA ALA A 21 -20.74 -10.84 -25.34
C ALA A 21 -20.32 -10.77 -23.86
N ASN A 22 -19.46 -11.69 -23.42
CA ASN A 22 -19.02 -11.80 -22.03
C ASN A 22 -18.38 -10.50 -21.50
N ASP A 23 -17.66 -9.77 -22.36
CA ASP A 23 -17.03 -8.49 -22.02
C ASP A 23 -18.03 -7.39 -21.59
N TYR A 24 -19.33 -7.56 -21.88
CA TYR A 24 -20.40 -6.62 -21.49
C TYR A 24 -21.31 -7.15 -20.39
N ARG A 25 -21.05 -8.35 -19.87
CA ARG A 25 -21.81 -8.97 -18.79
C ARG A 25 -21.13 -8.71 -17.45
N PRO A 26 -21.89 -8.66 -16.33
CA PRO A 26 -21.29 -8.49 -15.02
C PRO A 26 -20.39 -9.69 -14.66
N LYS A 27 -19.34 -9.41 -13.88
CA LYS A 27 -18.52 -10.45 -13.25
C LYS A 27 -18.95 -10.68 -11.79
N PHE A 28 -18.71 -11.88 -11.28
CA PHE A 28 -18.86 -12.18 -9.85
C PHE A 28 -17.51 -12.17 -9.14
N ARG A 29 -17.44 -11.56 -7.96
CA ARG A 29 -16.26 -11.67 -7.10
C ARG A 29 -16.28 -13.04 -6.39
N TYR A 30 -15.38 -13.93 -6.77
CA TYR A 30 -15.35 -15.33 -6.34
C TYR A 30 -14.26 -15.53 -5.30
N TRP A 31 -14.67 -15.67 -4.04
CA TRP A 31 -13.79 -15.82 -2.89
C TRP A 31 -13.52 -17.30 -2.62
N LEU A 32 -12.31 -17.77 -2.92
CA LEU A 32 -11.92 -19.15 -2.67
C LEU A 32 -11.15 -19.23 -1.34
N PRO A 33 -11.65 -19.96 -0.32
CA PRO A 33 -11.04 -19.98 1.00
C PRO A 33 -9.59 -20.49 0.99
N ASP A 34 -9.33 -21.61 0.33
CA ASP A 34 -7.98 -22.13 0.10
C ASP A 34 -8.00 -23.30 -0.92
N ALA A 35 -6.82 -23.88 -1.17
CA ALA A 35 -6.64 -24.99 -2.12
C ALA A 35 -7.20 -26.35 -1.65
N SER A 36 -7.80 -26.46 -0.45
CA SER A 36 -8.52 -27.70 -0.05
C SER A 36 -9.88 -27.85 -0.70
N VAL A 37 -10.42 -26.78 -1.30
CA VAL A 37 -11.71 -26.86 -1.98
C VAL A 37 -11.61 -27.85 -3.15
N PRO A 38 -12.47 -28.88 -3.21
CA PRO A 38 -12.42 -29.85 -4.30
C PRO A 38 -12.66 -29.18 -5.66
N ALA A 39 -11.84 -29.52 -6.66
CA ALA A 39 -11.92 -28.93 -8.00
C ALA A 39 -13.32 -29.07 -8.63
N GLU A 40 -14.03 -30.17 -8.37
CA GLU A 40 -15.39 -30.38 -8.86
C GLU A 40 -16.42 -29.41 -8.26
N SER A 41 -16.15 -28.85 -7.07
CA SER A 41 -17.00 -27.80 -6.50
C SER A 41 -16.74 -26.47 -7.21
N VAL A 42 -15.48 -26.13 -7.48
CA VAL A 42 -15.13 -24.92 -8.25
C VAL A 42 -15.75 -24.97 -9.65
N VAL A 43 -15.68 -26.12 -10.34
CA VAL A 43 -16.33 -26.31 -11.65
C VAL A 43 -17.83 -26.07 -11.56
N ARG A 44 -18.52 -26.66 -10.58
CA ARG A 44 -19.98 -26.45 -10.40
C ARG A 44 -20.33 -24.99 -10.12
N ASP A 45 -19.51 -24.29 -9.34
CA ASP A 45 -19.74 -22.87 -9.05
C ASP A 45 -19.61 -22.02 -10.32
N ILE A 46 -18.59 -22.28 -11.14
CA ILE A 46 -18.38 -21.61 -12.44
C ILE A 46 -19.54 -21.90 -13.40
N GLU A 47 -19.97 -23.16 -13.53
CA GLU A 47 -21.14 -23.55 -14.35
C GLU A 47 -22.42 -22.83 -13.88
N ALA A 48 -22.61 -22.68 -12.57
CA ALA A 48 -23.75 -21.95 -12.03
C ALA A 48 -23.69 -20.44 -12.33
N ILE A 49 -22.49 -19.85 -12.26
CA ILE A 49 -22.23 -18.45 -12.60
C ILE A 49 -22.50 -18.19 -14.09
N GLU A 50 -22.06 -19.09 -14.97
CA GLU A 50 -22.36 -19.04 -16.41
C GLU A 50 -23.88 -19.16 -16.66
N ALA A 51 -24.55 -20.11 -16.00
CA ALA A 51 -25.97 -20.37 -16.21
C ALA A 51 -26.89 -19.19 -15.84
N VAL A 52 -26.47 -18.32 -14.91
CA VAL A 52 -27.19 -17.07 -14.58
C VAL A 52 -26.82 -15.90 -15.51
N GLY A 53 -25.92 -16.13 -16.47
CA GLY A 53 -25.58 -15.19 -17.53
C GLY A 53 -24.45 -14.23 -17.21
N ALA A 54 -23.59 -14.53 -16.24
CA ALA A 54 -22.40 -13.73 -15.95
C ALA A 54 -21.38 -13.78 -17.10
N GLY A 55 -20.50 -12.78 -17.18
CA GLY A 55 -19.41 -12.71 -18.16
C GLY A 55 -18.11 -13.35 -17.70
N GLY A 56 -17.94 -13.52 -16.38
CA GLY A 56 -16.72 -14.02 -15.79
C GLY A 56 -16.67 -13.89 -14.28
N ILE A 57 -15.48 -14.10 -13.73
CA ILE A 57 -15.20 -13.98 -12.30
C ILE A 57 -13.97 -13.11 -12.03
N GLU A 58 -14.00 -12.39 -10.91
CA GLU A 58 -12.81 -11.85 -10.27
C GLU A 58 -12.44 -12.76 -9.09
N PHE A 59 -11.36 -13.52 -9.26
CA PHE A 59 -10.88 -14.47 -8.29
C PHE A 59 -10.14 -13.77 -7.15
N VAL A 60 -10.57 -14.06 -5.93
CA VAL A 60 -9.95 -13.59 -4.70
C VAL A 60 -9.48 -14.80 -3.88
N PRO A 61 -8.16 -15.05 -3.79
CA PRO A 61 -7.66 -16.02 -2.85
C PRO A 61 -7.90 -15.49 -1.43
N PHE A 62 -8.63 -16.26 -0.61
CA PHE A 62 -9.05 -15.85 0.73
C PHE A 62 -8.40 -16.71 1.82
N TYR A 63 -7.09 -16.90 1.71
CA TYR A 63 -6.35 -17.69 2.70
C TYR A 63 -6.22 -16.92 4.02
N ALA A 64 -6.92 -17.40 5.05
CA ALA A 64 -6.78 -16.95 6.45
C ALA A 64 -6.80 -15.41 6.66
N TYR A 65 -7.69 -14.70 5.98
CA TYR A 65 -7.84 -13.23 5.98
C TYR A 65 -8.03 -12.63 7.39
N GLY A 66 -6.92 -12.37 8.10
CA GLY A 66 -6.90 -11.85 9.47
C GLY A 66 -7.56 -12.76 10.51
N LEU A 67 -7.92 -13.99 10.15
CA LEU A 67 -8.52 -14.99 11.04
C LEU A 67 -7.44 -15.93 11.57
N ALA A 68 -7.58 -16.33 12.84
CA ALA A 68 -6.64 -17.26 13.46
C ALA A 68 -6.54 -18.54 12.61
N PRO A 69 -5.33 -19.06 12.37
CA PRO A 69 -5.15 -20.26 11.58
C PRO A 69 -5.95 -21.39 12.23
N SER A 70 -6.85 -22.01 11.46
CA SER A 70 -7.39 -23.31 11.86
C SER A 70 -6.29 -24.36 11.66
N ASP A 71 -6.26 -25.41 12.49
CA ASP A 71 -5.25 -26.49 12.42
C ASP A 71 -5.22 -27.25 11.06
N ASN A 72 -6.07 -26.88 10.10
CA ASN A 72 -6.27 -27.55 8.81
C ASN A 72 -6.01 -26.66 7.59
N LEU A 73 -5.31 -25.53 7.73
CA LEU A 73 -4.98 -24.71 6.56
C LEU A 73 -3.97 -25.42 5.63
N PRO A 74 -4.33 -25.74 4.37
CA PRO A 74 -3.41 -26.36 3.43
C PRO A 74 -2.39 -25.35 2.90
N SER A 75 -1.13 -25.77 2.77
CA SER A 75 0.00 -24.91 2.40
C SER A 75 0.56 -25.15 0.99
N ASP A 76 -0.07 -25.99 0.16
CA ASP A 76 0.41 -26.27 -1.20
C ASP A 76 -0.45 -25.60 -2.27
N TRP A 77 0.07 -24.50 -2.83
CA TRP A 77 -0.64 -23.64 -3.80
C TRP A 77 -0.45 -24.05 -5.26
N ARG A 78 0.15 -25.21 -5.53
CA ARG A 78 0.64 -25.62 -6.86
C ARG A 78 -0.40 -26.26 -7.79
N ILE A 79 -1.68 -26.31 -7.40
CA ILE A 79 -2.67 -27.12 -8.09
C ILE A 79 -3.95 -26.28 -8.22
N TYR A 80 -4.33 -25.90 -9.45
CA TYR A 80 -5.69 -25.99 -10.05
C TYR A 80 -5.81 -25.06 -11.29
N GLY A 81 -6.57 -25.54 -12.29
CA GLY A 81 -6.75 -24.93 -13.61
C GLY A 81 -8.09 -24.20 -13.81
N PHE A 82 -8.20 -23.54 -14.96
CA PHE A 82 -9.25 -22.58 -15.30
C PHE A 82 -10.38 -23.18 -16.17
N ALA A 83 -11.53 -22.49 -16.24
CA ALA A 83 -12.69 -22.82 -17.07
C ALA A 83 -12.90 -21.80 -18.20
N ASP A 84 -13.85 -22.05 -19.11
CA ASP A 84 -14.13 -21.30 -20.35
C ASP A 84 -14.89 -19.96 -20.13
N LEU A 85 -14.50 -19.18 -19.12
CA LEU A 85 -15.03 -17.85 -18.76
C LEU A 85 -13.91 -16.80 -18.70
N ARG A 86 -14.27 -15.50 -18.71
CA ARG A 86 -13.31 -14.44 -18.38
C ARG A 86 -12.86 -14.54 -16.93
N PHE A 87 -11.57 -14.41 -16.69
CA PHE A 87 -10.94 -14.65 -15.40
C PHE A 87 -10.01 -13.49 -15.03
N ASP A 88 -10.34 -12.80 -13.93
CA ASP A 88 -9.47 -11.81 -13.31
C ASP A 88 -8.81 -12.40 -12.05
N PHE A 89 -7.53 -12.15 -11.80
CA PHE A 89 -6.79 -12.78 -10.69
C PHE A 89 -5.92 -11.85 -9.87
N ALA A 90 -5.86 -12.11 -8.57
CA ALA A 90 -5.01 -11.39 -7.65
C ALA A 90 -3.54 -11.78 -7.86
N LEU A 91 -2.62 -10.80 -7.82
CA LEU A 91 -1.18 -11.05 -7.96
C LEU A 91 -0.51 -11.65 -6.71
N GLY A 92 -1.23 -11.84 -5.61
CA GLY A 92 -0.70 -12.30 -4.33
C GLY A 92 -1.71 -13.15 -3.57
N ALA A 93 -1.27 -13.83 -2.50
CA ALA A 93 -2.05 -14.84 -1.77
C ALA A 93 -3.26 -14.32 -0.95
N SER A 94 -3.67 -13.06 -1.17
CA SER A 94 -4.82 -12.37 -0.54
C SER A 94 -5.38 -11.31 -1.51
N GLN A 95 -5.51 -10.04 -1.12
CA GLN A 95 -5.88 -8.92 -2.00
C GLN A 95 -4.78 -8.50 -3.01
N GLY A 96 -3.81 -9.35 -3.34
CA GLY A 96 -2.78 -9.04 -4.35
C GLY A 96 -1.57 -8.22 -3.87
N GLN A 97 -1.52 -7.79 -2.62
CA GLN A 97 -0.61 -6.77 -2.11
C GLN A 97 0.76 -7.26 -1.58
N GLY A 98 1.06 -8.55 -1.70
CA GLY A 98 2.29 -9.09 -1.12
C GLY A 98 2.69 -10.45 -1.63
N VAL A 99 3.93 -10.82 -1.32
CA VAL A 99 4.65 -11.96 -1.90
C VAL A 99 5.46 -12.70 -0.84
N PRO A 100 5.67 -14.02 -0.98
CA PRO A 100 6.67 -14.71 -0.19
C PRO A 100 8.06 -14.11 -0.42
N ALA A 101 8.72 -13.71 0.65
CA ALA A 101 10.02 -13.06 0.59
C ALA A 101 10.79 -13.26 1.90
N GLU A 102 12.12 -13.14 1.81
CA GLU A 102 12.93 -12.94 3.01
C GLU A 102 12.58 -11.59 3.64
N PRO A 103 12.31 -11.53 4.96
CA PRO A 103 12.05 -10.27 5.65
C PRO A 103 13.21 -9.28 5.49
N GLU A 104 12.90 -8.00 5.60
CA GLU A 104 13.88 -6.91 5.48
C GLU A 104 14.66 -6.87 4.15
N SER A 105 14.07 -7.38 3.07
CA SER A 105 14.68 -7.38 1.75
C SER A 105 14.07 -6.32 0.82
N THR A 106 14.89 -5.76 -0.08
CA THR A 106 14.53 -4.61 -0.93
C THR A 106 13.23 -4.82 -1.72
N GLY A 107 12.36 -3.82 -1.78
CA GLY A 107 11.05 -3.93 -2.44
C GLY A 107 9.92 -4.42 -1.52
N LEU A 108 10.22 -4.77 -0.26
CA LEU A 108 9.21 -4.89 0.78
C LEU A 108 8.82 -3.52 1.35
N ALA A 109 7.60 -3.41 1.85
CA ALA A 109 7.00 -2.17 2.34
C ALA A 109 7.83 -1.48 3.43
N MET A 110 7.94 -0.17 3.31
CA MET A 110 8.70 0.69 4.21
C MET A 110 7.77 1.64 4.97
N GLU A 111 8.20 2.02 6.17
CA GLU A 111 7.60 3.11 6.95
C GLU A 111 8.69 4.04 7.47
N LEU A 112 8.27 5.27 7.77
CA LEU A 112 9.04 6.20 8.57
C LEU A 112 8.46 6.25 9.98
N VAL A 113 9.33 6.14 10.99
CA VAL A 113 9.02 6.31 12.42
C VAL A 113 9.92 7.36 13.02
N TYR A 114 9.57 7.88 14.20
CA TYR A 114 10.44 8.84 14.89
C TYR A 114 10.49 8.66 16.40
N GLY A 115 11.59 9.12 16.97
CA GLY A 115 11.74 9.44 18.39
C GLY A 115 11.75 10.95 18.57
N ALA A 116 11.19 11.45 19.66
CA ALA A 116 11.16 12.88 19.96
C ALA A 116 11.46 13.16 21.44
N VAL A 117 12.14 14.29 21.71
CA VAL A 117 12.40 14.77 23.07
C VAL A 117 12.23 16.30 23.13
N SER A 118 11.69 16.79 24.24
CA SER A 118 11.63 18.23 24.52
C SER A 118 12.97 18.71 25.09
N VAL A 119 13.45 19.84 24.60
CA VAL A 119 14.69 20.49 25.04
C VAL A 119 14.36 21.94 25.41
N ASP A 120 14.78 22.39 26.59
CA ASP A 120 14.53 23.77 27.03
C ASP A 120 15.31 24.76 26.15
N GLY A 121 14.74 25.95 25.92
CA GLY A 121 15.42 27.02 25.18
C GLY A 121 16.77 27.38 25.81
N GLY A 122 17.84 27.36 25.02
CA GLY A 122 19.21 27.59 25.48
C GLY A 122 19.93 26.36 26.05
N GLU A 123 19.21 25.26 26.31
CA GLU A 123 19.76 24.02 26.84
C GLU A 123 20.69 23.32 25.83
N LEU A 124 21.70 22.61 26.34
CA LEU A 124 22.53 21.72 25.54
C LEU A 124 21.97 20.30 25.60
N PHE A 125 21.47 19.80 24.48
CA PHE A 125 21.26 18.37 24.30
C PHE A 125 22.61 17.72 24.00
N GLN A 126 23.00 16.73 24.81
CA GLN A 126 24.21 15.94 24.58
C GLN A 126 23.93 14.48 24.93
N GLY A 127 23.87 13.60 23.94
CA GLY A 127 23.61 12.20 24.17
C GLY A 127 23.21 11.41 22.94
N SER A 128 22.72 10.20 23.15
CA SER A 128 22.13 9.36 22.11
C SER A 128 20.86 10.01 21.55
N LEU A 129 20.60 9.79 20.26
CA LEU A 129 19.36 10.21 19.63
C LEU A 129 18.13 9.57 20.30
N PRO A 130 16.96 10.24 20.29
CA PRO A 130 15.74 9.62 20.78
C PRO A 130 15.41 8.37 19.94
N GLU A 131 15.12 7.27 20.64
CA GLU A 131 14.72 6.00 20.03
C GLU A 131 13.35 6.12 19.35
N PRO A 132 13.10 5.44 18.23
CA PRO A 132 11.83 5.53 17.54
C PRO A 132 10.68 4.87 18.32
N ASN A 133 9.52 5.52 18.31
CA ASN A 133 8.29 4.91 18.81
C ASN A 133 7.65 4.03 17.72
N LEU A 134 7.71 2.71 17.91
CA LEU A 134 7.09 1.74 16.99
C LEU A 134 5.60 1.48 17.31
N GLU A 135 5.09 2.01 18.41
CA GLU A 135 3.69 1.89 18.81
C GLU A 135 2.89 3.04 18.20
N PHE A 136 2.37 2.81 16.99
CA PHE A 136 1.50 3.73 16.27
C PHE A 136 0.07 3.19 16.16
N ASN A 137 -0.87 4.11 15.94
CA ASN A 137 -2.26 3.86 15.66
C ASN A 137 -2.42 3.28 14.25
N PHE A 138 -2.89 2.03 14.15
CA PHE A 138 -3.30 1.43 12.88
C PHE A 138 -4.72 0.88 12.97
N SER A 139 -5.32 0.49 11.84
CA SER A 139 -6.68 -0.05 11.81
C SER A 139 -6.66 -1.56 12.12
N PRO A 140 -7.11 -2.01 13.31
CA PRO A 140 -7.20 -3.44 13.59
C PRO A 140 -8.36 -4.06 12.79
N GLY A 141 -8.22 -5.32 12.38
CA GLY A 141 -9.28 -6.07 11.73
C GLY A 141 -8.79 -6.88 10.53
N ILE A 142 -9.19 -6.47 9.34
CA ILE A 142 -8.98 -7.19 8.08
C ILE A 142 -7.52 -7.25 7.59
N MET A 143 -6.63 -6.44 8.17
CA MET A 143 -5.21 -6.40 7.87
C MET A 143 -4.40 -6.98 9.04
N ASN A 144 -3.33 -7.72 8.72
CA ASN A 144 -2.37 -8.13 9.76
C ASN A 144 -1.66 -6.91 10.32
N ALA A 145 -1.40 -6.93 11.63
CA ALA A 145 -0.60 -5.90 12.28
C ALA A 145 0.87 -5.98 11.80
N PRO A 146 1.55 -4.84 11.60
CA PRO A 146 2.97 -4.86 11.28
C PRO A 146 3.82 -5.40 12.45
N GLU A 147 4.79 -6.26 12.16
CA GLU A 147 5.63 -6.89 13.18
C GLU A 147 6.81 -5.99 13.59
N ARG A 148 7.17 -5.98 14.88
CA ARG A 148 8.12 -4.98 15.44
C ARG A 148 9.59 -5.42 15.47
N PHE A 149 10.01 -6.31 14.57
CA PHE A 149 11.41 -6.70 14.44
C PHE A 149 12.16 -5.84 13.42
N GLY A 150 13.47 -6.07 13.32
CA GLY A 150 14.32 -5.48 12.30
C GLY A 150 15.02 -4.19 12.73
N SER A 151 15.81 -3.65 11.80
CA SER A 151 16.64 -2.47 12.03
C SER A 151 15.93 -1.15 11.72
N ASN A 152 16.41 -0.07 12.35
CA ASN A 152 15.98 1.30 12.10
C ASN A 152 17.17 2.07 11.52
N GLU A 153 17.02 2.64 10.33
CA GLU A 153 18.05 3.44 9.68
C GLU A 153 17.71 4.93 9.80
N MET A 154 18.60 5.71 10.41
CA MET A 154 18.37 7.15 10.61
C MET A 154 18.42 7.90 9.27
N ILE A 155 17.38 8.67 8.98
CA ILE A 155 17.22 9.45 7.74
C ILE A 155 17.37 10.94 8.00
N GLY A 156 17.02 11.41 9.19
CA GLY A 156 17.18 12.80 9.55
C GLY A 156 17.03 13.07 11.03
N VAL A 157 17.71 14.12 11.50
CA VAL A 157 17.56 14.66 12.85
C VAL A 157 17.28 16.14 12.72
N VAL A 158 16.15 16.58 13.27
CA VAL A 158 15.69 17.97 13.14
C VAL A 158 15.25 18.52 14.47
N ALA A 159 15.39 19.82 14.64
CA ALA A 159 14.98 20.52 15.85
C ALA A 159 14.15 21.75 15.51
N GLU A 160 13.07 21.93 16.26
CA GLU A 160 12.02 22.90 15.91
C GLU A 160 11.46 23.56 17.17
N GLY A 161 11.32 24.88 17.13
CA GLY A 161 10.81 25.69 18.23
C GLY A 161 9.31 25.50 18.40
N VAL A 162 8.88 25.29 19.64
CA VAL A 162 7.47 25.10 19.99
C VAL A 162 6.83 26.45 20.26
N LYS A 163 5.93 26.87 19.37
CA LYS A 163 5.18 28.13 19.50
C LYS A 163 4.04 28.00 20.50
N SER A 164 3.30 26.90 20.44
CA SER A 164 2.24 26.59 21.41
C SER A 164 2.02 25.08 21.54
N ASN A 165 1.46 24.68 22.68
CA ASN A 165 1.11 23.30 22.98
C ASN A 165 -0.37 23.23 23.33
N LEU A 166 -1.14 22.56 22.47
CA LEU A 166 -2.55 22.23 22.64
C LEU A 166 -2.62 20.74 23.01
N SER A 167 -3.66 20.31 23.71
CA SER A 167 -3.71 18.98 24.38
C SER A 167 -3.20 17.79 23.56
N SER A 168 -3.43 17.78 22.24
CA SER A 168 -2.99 16.72 21.30
C SER A 168 -2.19 17.27 20.10
N GLU A 169 -1.91 18.56 20.07
CA GLU A 169 -1.32 19.24 18.90
C GLU A 169 -0.23 20.21 19.35
N ILE A 170 0.96 20.09 18.77
CA ILE A 170 2.08 20.99 19.01
C ILE A 170 2.27 21.86 17.77
N VAL A 171 2.16 23.17 17.96
CA VAL A 171 2.35 24.15 16.89
C VAL A 171 3.82 24.55 16.87
N LEU A 172 4.45 24.34 15.72
CA LEU A 172 5.85 24.58 15.49
C LEU A 172 6.05 25.88 14.70
N ASP A 173 7.15 26.59 14.96
CA ASP A 173 7.55 27.76 14.17
C ASP A 173 8.52 27.33 13.06
N GLU A 174 8.03 27.35 11.82
CA GLU A 174 8.81 27.02 10.63
C GLU A 174 10.12 27.82 10.53
N SER A 175 10.16 29.06 11.02
CA SER A 175 11.36 29.90 10.95
C SER A 175 12.54 29.35 11.77
N THR A 176 12.28 28.40 12.67
CA THR A 176 13.27 27.75 13.53
C THR A 176 13.71 26.38 13.05
N PHE A 177 13.10 25.86 11.98
CA PHE A 177 13.33 24.50 11.51
C PHE A 177 14.79 24.31 11.13
N THR A 178 15.45 23.42 11.86
CA THR A 178 16.88 23.18 11.70
C THR A 178 17.12 21.70 11.47
N ASP A 179 17.73 21.37 10.33
CA ASP A 179 18.28 20.05 10.07
C ASP A 179 19.68 19.95 10.70
N VAL A 180 19.81 19.08 11.70
CA VAL A 180 21.06 18.81 12.44
C VAL A 180 21.62 17.42 12.15
N THR A 181 21.13 16.76 11.09
CA THR A 181 21.51 15.39 10.69
C THR A 181 23.02 15.25 10.55
N THR A 182 23.67 16.23 9.91
CA THR A 182 25.13 16.24 9.68
C THR A 182 25.97 16.42 10.96
N SER A 183 25.34 16.81 12.07
CA SER A 183 25.99 16.96 13.38
C SER A 183 25.97 15.67 14.21
N VAL A 184 25.30 14.62 13.74
CA VAL A 184 25.26 13.32 14.41
C VAL A 184 26.58 12.59 14.20
N ILE A 185 27.22 12.17 15.29
CA ILE A 185 28.46 11.39 15.28
C ILE A 185 28.22 10.09 16.02
N LYS A 186 28.29 8.96 15.30
CA LYS A 186 28.13 7.60 15.86
C LYS A 186 26.85 7.44 16.71
N GLY A 187 25.72 7.96 16.21
CA GLY A 187 24.42 7.89 16.90
C GLY A 187 24.25 8.84 18.08
N THR A 188 25.19 9.76 18.28
CA THR A 188 25.11 10.80 19.33
C THR A 188 25.06 12.18 18.72
N LEU A 189 24.37 13.10 19.39
CA LEU A 189 24.25 14.50 19.00
C LEU A 189 24.71 15.40 20.15
N GLU A 190 25.41 16.47 19.79
CA GLU A 190 25.62 17.64 20.64
C GLU A 190 24.98 18.84 19.93
N TRP A 191 23.88 19.36 20.49
CA TRP A 191 23.13 20.46 19.90
C TRP A 191 22.60 21.38 21.00
N ARG A 192 22.76 22.69 20.81
CA ARG A 192 22.23 23.70 21.74
C ARG A 192 20.96 24.30 21.18
N ALA A 193 19.86 24.16 21.93
CA ALA A 193 18.61 24.80 21.61
C ALA A 193 18.79 26.32 21.57
N PRO A 194 18.32 27.00 20.51
CA PRO A 194 18.31 28.46 20.47
C PRO A 194 17.40 29.06 21.58
N ASN A 195 17.55 30.35 21.89
CA ASN A 195 16.80 31.02 22.98
C ASN A 195 15.47 31.67 22.53
N GLN A 196 15.07 31.52 21.26
CA GLN A 196 13.89 32.17 20.68
C GLN A 196 12.58 31.67 21.29
N TYR A 197 12.54 30.39 21.70
CA TYR A 197 11.38 29.73 22.30
C TYR A 197 11.79 29.07 23.61
N ALA A 198 10.82 28.93 24.53
CA ALA A 198 11.03 28.28 25.81
C ALA A 198 11.29 26.77 25.67
N ASN A 199 10.75 26.14 24.61
CA ASN A 199 10.90 24.72 24.34
C ASN A 199 11.17 24.50 22.85
N TYR A 200 11.98 23.48 22.57
CA TYR A 200 12.19 22.92 21.24
C TYR A 200 11.84 21.43 21.29
N THR A 201 11.37 20.89 20.17
CA THR A 201 11.30 19.44 19.98
C THR A 201 12.46 19.01 19.10
N LEU A 202 13.27 18.07 19.59
CA LEU A 202 14.31 17.40 18.82
C LEU A 202 13.78 16.04 18.39
N PHE A 203 13.78 15.80 17.08
CA PHE A 203 13.33 14.56 16.46
C PHE A 203 14.51 13.79 15.86
N ALA A 204 14.45 12.47 15.94
CA ALA A 204 15.23 11.59 15.08
C ALA A 204 14.27 10.69 14.29
N PHE A 205 14.37 10.75 12.96
CA PHE A 205 13.56 10.01 12.02
C PHE A 205 14.31 8.80 11.49
N TYR A 206 13.62 7.68 11.42
CA TYR A 206 14.18 6.41 10.98
C TYR A 206 13.29 5.76 9.94
N GLN A 207 13.87 5.32 8.83
CA GLN A 207 13.20 4.41 7.92
C GLN A 207 13.41 2.97 8.39
N ARG A 208 12.41 2.14 8.13
CA ARG A 208 12.44 0.70 8.42
C ARG A 208 11.42 -0.01 7.55
N TYR A 209 11.53 -1.34 7.47
CA TYR A 209 10.47 -2.16 6.89
C TYR A 209 9.26 -2.19 7.84
N THR A 210 8.05 -2.16 7.27
CA THR A 210 6.81 -2.31 8.06
C THR A 210 6.74 -3.68 8.71
N ASN A 211 7.35 -4.68 8.07
CA ASN A 211 7.24 -6.10 8.42
C ASN A 211 5.77 -6.52 8.59
N GLN A 212 4.90 -5.95 7.76
CA GLN A 212 3.51 -6.34 7.69
C GLN A 212 3.36 -7.55 6.76
N ARG A 213 2.61 -8.55 7.22
CA ARG A 213 2.23 -9.69 6.40
C ARG A 213 0.99 -9.38 5.57
N SER A 214 0.99 -9.73 4.30
CA SER A 214 -0.25 -9.82 3.50
C SER A 214 -0.97 -11.15 3.75
N CYS A 215 -0.21 -12.21 4.07
CA CYS A 215 -0.70 -13.54 4.33
C CYS A 215 0.13 -14.19 5.45
N THR A 216 -0.52 -14.82 6.42
CA THR A 216 0.16 -15.47 7.54
C THR A 216 0.79 -16.79 7.13
N SER A 217 1.84 -17.21 7.83
CA SER A 217 2.50 -18.49 7.57
C SER A 217 1.58 -19.67 7.88
N GLY A 218 1.69 -20.74 7.10
CA GLY A 218 1.11 -22.03 7.48
C GLY A 218 1.76 -22.61 8.74
N PRO A 219 1.11 -23.58 9.43
CA PRO A 219 1.72 -24.27 10.55
C PRO A 219 3.04 -24.94 10.10
N ASP A 220 4.07 -24.88 10.94
CA ASP A 220 5.37 -25.51 10.70
C ASP A 220 6.16 -25.05 9.46
N ALA A 221 5.89 -23.86 8.91
CA ALA A 221 6.59 -23.30 7.75
C ALA A 221 8.12 -23.58 7.75
N LYS A 222 8.62 -24.24 6.70
CA LYS A 222 10.02 -24.66 6.56
C LYS A 222 10.80 -23.90 5.49
N ASP A 223 10.12 -23.13 4.66
CA ASP A 223 10.70 -22.33 3.58
C ASP A 223 9.98 -20.99 3.43
N ILE A 224 10.51 -20.13 2.56
CA ILE A 224 10.01 -18.78 2.32
C ILE A 224 8.56 -18.80 1.80
N ILE A 225 8.21 -19.76 0.95
CA ILE A 225 6.88 -19.88 0.34
C ILE A 225 5.85 -20.23 1.41
N ALA A 226 6.14 -21.21 2.26
CA ALA A 226 5.28 -21.62 3.36
C ALA A 226 5.22 -20.58 4.51
N ASN A 227 6.22 -19.70 4.61
CA ASN A 227 6.32 -18.65 5.63
C ASN A 227 5.46 -17.41 5.31
N GLY A 228 4.36 -17.60 4.56
CA GLY A 228 3.40 -16.55 4.23
C GLY A 228 3.97 -15.51 3.27
N SER A 229 3.31 -14.36 3.22
CA SER A 229 3.63 -13.28 2.28
C SER A 229 3.76 -11.95 3.00
N TRP A 230 4.65 -11.09 2.50
CA TRP A 230 4.95 -9.77 3.03
C TRP A 230 4.43 -8.69 2.10
N ILE A 231 3.95 -7.57 2.67
CA ILE A 231 3.51 -6.42 1.87
C ILE A 231 4.70 -5.85 1.11
N VAL A 232 4.52 -5.59 -0.20
CA VAL A 232 5.54 -4.94 -1.02
C VAL A 232 5.50 -3.42 -0.91
N ASP A 233 6.59 -2.75 -1.31
CA ASP A 233 6.64 -1.29 -1.41
C ASP A 233 5.84 -0.81 -2.63
N HIS A 234 4.59 -0.43 -2.37
CA HIS A 234 3.67 0.08 -3.39
C HIS A 234 4.10 1.43 -3.97
N PHE A 235 5.11 2.10 -3.39
CA PHE A 235 5.60 3.39 -3.89
C PHE A 235 6.90 3.25 -4.71
N SER A 236 7.21 2.05 -5.18
CA SER A 236 8.40 1.76 -5.98
C SER A 236 8.14 0.75 -7.10
N ALA A 237 8.89 0.84 -8.21
CA ALA A 237 8.89 -0.21 -9.22
C ALA A 237 9.44 -1.54 -8.66
N THR A 238 10.42 -1.48 -7.77
CA THR A 238 11.04 -2.66 -7.15
C THR A 238 10.06 -3.48 -6.31
N GLY A 239 9.05 -2.84 -5.71
CA GLY A 239 7.95 -3.56 -5.06
C GLY A 239 7.09 -4.35 -6.02
N ALA A 240 6.77 -3.79 -7.20
CA ALA A 240 6.05 -4.51 -8.24
C ALA A 240 6.91 -5.65 -8.84
N GLU A 241 8.19 -5.38 -9.09
CA GLU A 241 9.18 -6.36 -9.58
C GLU A 241 9.19 -7.63 -8.72
N ARG A 242 9.14 -7.48 -7.38
CA ARG A 242 9.11 -8.63 -6.44
C ARG A 242 7.95 -9.59 -6.69
N ILE A 243 6.77 -9.05 -6.95
CA ILE A 243 5.58 -9.86 -7.18
C ILE A 243 5.65 -10.53 -8.55
N VAL A 244 5.98 -9.78 -9.60
CA VAL A 244 6.05 -10.35 -10.96
C VAL A 244 7.18 -11.37 -11.10
N ASP A 245 8.34 -11.13 -10.47
CA ASP A 245 9.45 -12.08 -10.44
C ASP A 245 9.03 -13.39 -9.77
N PHE A 246 8.25 -13.31 -8.69
CA PHE A 246 7.73 -14.51 -8.04
C PHE A 246 6.78 -15.28 -8.96
N TRP A 247 5.89 -14.59 -9.68
CA TRP A 247 5.03 -15.22 -10.68
C TRP A 247 5.84 -15.90 -11.77
N ASP A 248 6.77 -15.18 -12.39
CA ASP A 248 7.60 -15.68 -13.49
C ASP A 248 8.44 -16.90 -13.08
N GLN A 249 8.92 -16.94 -11.83
CA GLN A 249 9.81 -18.00 -11.34
C GLN A 249 9.08 -19.20 -10.74
N HIS A 250 7.87 -19.01 -10.20
CA HIS A 250 7.21 -20.03 -9.39
C HIS A 250 5.81 -20.43 -9.85
N LEU A 251 5.12 -19.57 -10.60
CA LEU A 251 3.70 -19.78 -10.95
C LEU A 251 3.46 -19.87 -12.47
N LEU A 252 4.25 -19.16 -13.28
CA LEU A 252 4.07 -19.11 -14.73
C LEU A 252 4.88 -20.18 -15.46
N ASP A 253 4.22 -21.30 -15.77
CA ASP A 253 4.68 -22.24 -16.79
C ASP A 253 3.88 -22.07 -18.11
N ASP A 254 4.21 -22.87 -19.13
CA ASP A 254 3.54 -22.81 -20.43
C ASP A 254 2.04 -23.15 -20.31
N ALA A 255 1.66 -24.05 -19.40
CA ALA A 255 0.26 -24.43 -19.21
C ALA A 255 -0.55 -23.29 -18.60
N ILE A 256 -0.01 -22.60 -17.59
CA ILE A 256 -0.65 -21.43 -17.00
C ILE A 256 -0.74 -20.28 -18.01
N LYS A 257 0.30 -20.05 -18.83
CA LYS A 257 0.26 -19.04 -19.89
C LYS A 257 -0.82 -19.33 -20.94
N ASP A 258 -0.94 -20.58 -21.38
CA ASP A 258 -1.99 -20.99 -22.32
C ASP A 258 -3.38 -20.75 -21.72
N LEU A 259 -3.57 -21.04 -20.43
CA LEU A 259 -4.83 -20.81 -19.75
C LEU A 259 -5.14 -19.32 -19.57
N LEU A 260 -4.16 -18.51 -19.19
CA LEU A 260 -4.30 -17.06 -19.12
C LEU A 260 -4.62 -16.45 -20.49
N SER A 261 -4.02 -16.97 -21.57
CA SER A 261 -4.36 -16.53 -22.92
C SER A 261 -5.79 -16.91 -23.34
N ALA A 262 -6.34 -18.02 -22.82
CA ALA A 262 -7.68 -18.48 -23.15
C ALA A 262 -8.77 -17.75 -22.35
N ALA A 263 -8.54 -17.59 -21.04
CA ALA A 263 -9.55 -17.15 -20.08
C ALA A 263 -9.22 -15.83 -19.38
N GLY A 264 -7.94 -15.49 -19.23
CA GLY A 264 -7.50 -14.32 -18.49
C GLY A 264 -7.94 -12.99 -19.11
N GLU A 265 -8.27 -12.02 -18.27
CA GLU A 265 -8.59 -10.66 -18.74
C GLU A 265 -7.86 -9.58 -17.94
N TYR A 266 -7.96 -9.58 -16.60
CA TYR A 266 -7.23 -8.65 -15.74
C TYR A 266 -6.39 -9.38 -14.67
N SER A 267 -5.15 -8.97 -14.49
CA SER A 267 -4.50 -9.10 -13.18
C SER A 267 -5.00 -7.98 -12.26
N TRP A 268 -5.07 -8.22 -10.95
CA TRP A 268 -5.48 -7.19 -10.00
C TRP A 268 -4.74 -7.21 -8.66
N GLU A 269 -4.74 -6.06 -8.00
CA GLU A 269 -4.22 -5.87 -6.64
C GLU A 269 -5.05 -4.82 -5.87
N GLY A 270 -4.98 -4.86 -4.54
CA GLY A 270 -5.44 -3.78 -3.66
C GLY A 270 -4.45 -3.53 -2.53
N MET A 271 -3.98 -2.29 -2.39
CA MET A 271 -3.03 -1.87 -1.38
C MET A 271 -3.62 -1.92 0.04
N GLU A 272 -3.42 -3.01 0.80
CA GLU A 272 -3.80 -3.13 2.23
C GLU A 272 -2.58 -2.92 3.17
N MET A 273 -1.95 -1.75 3.08
CA MET A 273 -0.70 -1.43 3.80
C MET A 273 -0.92 -0.49 5.00
N GLN A 274 -0.19 -0.73 6.08
CA GLN A 274 -0.17 0.06 7.31
C GLN A 274 1.25 0.52 7.64
N ALA A 275 1.37 1.79 8.06
CA ALA A 275 2.64 2.41 8.41
C ALA A 275 2.41 3.58 9.38
N ALA A 276 3.37 3.87 10.25
CA ALA A 276 3.36 5.12 11.03
C ALA A 276 3.39 6.34 10.10
N LEU A 277 4.19 6.27 9.03
CA LEU A 277 4.11 7.14 7.87
C LEU A 277 4.54 6.33 6.66
N PHE A 278 3.76 6.38 5.58
CA PHE A 278 4.09 5.68 4.34
C PHE A 278 5.42 6.17 3.76
N TRP A 279 6.27 5.24 3.33
CA TRP A 279 7.63 5.56 2.92
C TRP A 279 8.13 4.65 1.81
N THR A 280 9.22 5.05 1.17
CA THR A 280 9.95 4.26 0.18
C THR A 280 11.43 4.64 0.20
N GLN A 281 12.30 3.72 -0.21
CA GLN A 281 13.75 3.86 -0.06
C GLN A 281 14.33 5.07 -0.82
N ASP A 282 13.78 5.44 -1.98
CA ASP A 282 14.21 6.58 -2.79
C ASP A 282 13.43 7.87 -2.48
N PHE A 283 12.62 7.91 -1.41
CA PHE A 283 11.72 9.05 -1.14
C PHE A 283 12.45 10.38 -1.12
N VAL A 284 13.55 10.50 -0.35
CA VAL A 284 14.29 11.77 -0.21
C VAL A 284 14.90 12.22 -1.54
N GLU A 285 15.54 11.30 -2.26
CA GLU A 285 16.13 11.59 -3.58
C GLU A 285 15.06 12.05 -4.58
N ARG A 286 13.95 11.31 -4.65
CA ARG A 286 12.82 11.61 -5.54
C ARG A 286 12.19 12.96 -5.20
N PHE A 287 11.95 13.21 -3.91
CA PHE A 287 11.40 14.47 -3.43
C PHE A 287 12.31 15.64 -3.83
N GLU A 288 13.60 15.57 -3.52
CA GLU A 288 14.54 16.65 -3.82
C GLU A 288 14.64 16.93 -5.32
N ALA A 289 14.66 15.87 -6.14
CA ALA A 289 14.71 15.99 -7.59
C ALA A 289 13.47 16.70 -8.17
N ASN A 290 12.27 16.42 -7.64
CA ASN A 290 11.01 16.90 -8.22
C ASN A 290 10.46 18.17 -7.54
N ARG A 291 10.88 18.47 -6.31
CA ARG A 291 10.40 19.61 -5.50
C ARG A 291 11.44 20.71 -5.34
N GLY A 292 12.72 20.40 -5.50
CA GLY A 292 13.81 21.39 -5.42
C GLY A 292 14.19 21.82 -4.01
N TYR A 293 13.74 21.10 -2.98
CA TYR A 293 14.14 21.29 -1.59
C TYR A 293 14.11 19.96 -0.82
N SER A 294 14.80 19.90 0.32
CA SER A 294 14.86 18.70 1.14
C SER A 294 13.60 18.50 1.99
N PRO A 295 13.03 17.29 2.05
CA PRO A 295 11.86 17.00 2.89
C PRO A 295 12.22 16.86 4.38
N ILE A 296 13.50 16.70 4.72
CA ILE A 296 13.95 16.28 6.07
C ILE A 296 13.42 17.19 7.17
N LYS A 297 13.49 18.51 6.98
CA LYS A 297 13.01 19.50 7.96
C LYS A 297 11.49 19.57 8.09
N TYR A 298 10.72 18.89 7.24
CA TYR A 298 9.26 18.89 7.28
C TYR A 298 8.69 17.52 7.68
N LEU A 299 9.53 16.53 7.98
CA LEU A 299 9.09 15.21 8.39
C LEU A 299 8.10 15.21 9.57
N PRO A 300 8.25 16.06 10.63
CA PRO A 300 7.30 16.03 11.76
C PRO A 300 5.84 16.26 11.36
N ILE A 301 5.59 17.17 10.41
CA ILE A 301 4.22 17.55 10.02
C ILE A 301 3.55 16.52 9.11
N TYR A 302 4.32 15.60 8.52
CA TYR A 302 3.79 14.52 7.67
C TYR A 302 3.02 13.47 8.49
N PHE A 303 3.29 13.33 9.78
CA PHE A 303 2.61 12.40 10.70
C PHE A 303 1.24 12.93 11.15
N ASN A 304 0.30 13.03 10.21
CA ASN A 304 -1.07 13.48 10.46
C ASN A 304 -2.12 12.44 10.03
N ALA A 305 -3.37 12.65 10.44
CA ALA A 305 -4.47 11.74 10.11
C ALA A 305 -4.70 11.58 8.60
N GLY A 306 -4.57 12.65 7.81
CA GLY A 306 -4.77 12.59 6.35
C GLY A 306 -3.73 11.76 5.60
N ASN A 307 -2.62 11.41 6.24
CA ASN A 307 -1.59 10.53 5.69
C ASN A 307 -1.66 9.10 6.26
N GLN A 308 -2.77 8.75 6.94
CA GLN A 308 -3.02 7.42 7.50
C GLN A 308 -4.08 6.67 6.70
N TRP A 309 -4.04 5.34 6.80
CA TRP A 309 -5.08 4.48 6.25
C TRP A 309 -6.49 4.90 6.71
N GLY A 310 -7.35 5.21 5.74
CA GLY A 310 -8.74 5.63 5.99
C GLY A 310 -8.91 7.02 6.61
N ALA A 311 -7.82 7.77 6.80
CA ALA A 311 -7.81 9.15 7.31
C ALA A 311 -8.54 9.39 8.64
N VAL A 312 -8.68 8.36 9.50
CA VAL A 312 -9.50 8.43 10.71
C VAL A 312 -8.80 9.09 11.89
N ARG A 313 -7.51 8.78 12.11
CA ARG A 313 -6.73 9.28 13.25
C ARG A 313 -5.23 9.36 12.92
N PRO A 314 -4.46 10.26 13.53
CA PRO A 314 -3.02 10.33 13.34
C PRO A 314 -2.30 9.09 13.88
N PRO A 315 -1.07 8.81 13.42
CA PRO A 315 -0.30 7.65 13.86
C PRO A 315 0.07 7.71 15.34
N TYR A 316 0.19 8.90 15.93
CA TYR A 316 0.55 9.09 17.34
C TYR A 316 -0.42 10.04 18.04
N ASN A 317 -0.40 10.03 19.38
CA ASN A 317 -1.28 10.89 20.20
C ASN A 317 -0.95 12.39 20.11
N THR A 318 0.27 12.72 19.67
CA THR A 318 0.71 14.09 19.42
C THR A 318 0.87 14.28 17.92
N THR A 319 0.18 15.28 17.39
CA THR A 319 0.37 15.75 16.01
C THR A 319 1.15 17.05 16.02
N TYR A 320 2.09 17.19 15.09
CA TYR A 320 2.88 18.40 14.91
C TYR A 320 2.36 19.16 13.70
N VAL A 321 2.14 20.47 13.85
CA VAL A 321 1.58 21.32 12.79
C VAL A 321 2.36 22.62 12.68
N LEU A 322 2.30 23.27 11.52
CA LEU A 322 2.85 24.60 11.34
C LEU A 322 1.89 25.68 11.81
N ASP A 323 2.44 26.79 12.29
CA ASP A 323 1.74 28.03 12.66
C ASP A 323 1.10 28.79 11.47
N SER A 324 1.13 28.24 10.25
CA SER A 324 0.63 28.94 9.06
C SER A 324 -0.90 29.10 9.08
N GLN A 325 -1.40 30.23 8.57
CA GLN A 325 -2.72 30.27 7.91
C GLN A 325 -2.78 29.08 6.96
N ALA A 326 -3.85 28.28 6.98
CA ALA A 326 -4.01 26.91 6.46
C ALA A 326 -3.43 26.51 5.07
N THR A 327 -2.76 27.40 4.33
CA THR A 327 -2.22 27.20 2.99
C THR A 327 -0.78 26.69 2.91
N GLU A 328 0.15 27.03 3.83
CA GLU A 328 1.57 26.65 3.66
C GLU A 328 1.86 25.22 4.16
N GLY A 329 1.35 24.84 5.34
CA GLY A 329 1.44 23.45 5.82
C GLY A 329 0.84 22.43 4.85
N GLU A 330 -0.27 22.79 4.19
CA GLU A 330 -0.90 21.94 3.17
C GLU A 330 -0.02 21.75 1.93
N ASN A 331 0.83 22.72 1.56
CA ASN A 331 1.74 22.56 0.43
C ASN A 331 2.79 21.48 0.69
N TYR A 332 3.39 21.46 1.89
CA TYR A 332 4.36 20.44 2.27
C TYR A 332 3.74 19.04 2.34
N LEU A 333 2.51 18.95 2.86
CA LEU A 333 1.74 17.71 2.87
C LEU A 333 1.42 17.22 1.45
N GLN A 334 1.04 18.13 0.57
CA GLN A 334 0.75 17.81 -0.81
C GLN A 334 2.02 17.37 -1.56
N ASP A 335 3.17 18.00 -1.34
CA ASP A 335 4.44 17.59 -1.94
C ASP A 335 4.86 16.18 -1.49
N TYR A 336 4.65 15.85 -0.21
CA TYR A 336 4.84 14.49 0.30
C TYR A 336 3.93 13.49 -0.42
N ARG A 337 2.63 13.77 -0.52
CA ARG A 337 1.65 12.89 -1.19
C ARG A 337 1.98 12.70 -2.67
N MET A 338 2.28 13.79 -3.38
CA MET A 338 2.64 13.73 -4.79
C MET A 338 3.91 12.90 -5.03
N THR A 339 4.89 12.94 -4.10
CA THR A 339 6.11 12.12 -4.21
C THR A 339 5.83 10.62 -4.05
N LEU A 340 4.87 10.25 -3.19
CA LEU A 340 4.39 8.88 -3.09
C LEU A 340 3.59 8.47 -4.33
N ASP A 341 2.70 9.34 -4.83
CA ASP A 341 1.88 9.09 -6.03
C ASP A 341 2.76 8.85 -7.29
N GLU A 342 3.87 9.56 -7.43
CA GLU A 342 4.87 9.32 -8.48
C GLU A 342 5.47 7.91 -8.38
N GLY A 343 5.66 7.42 -7.14
CA GLY A 343 6.11 6.06 -6.87
C GLY A 343 5.07 5.00 -7.19
N TYR A 344 3.84 5.24 -6.76
CA TYR A 344 2.72 4.37 -7.04
C TYR A 344 2.43 4.29 -8.54
N THR A 345 2.63 5.38 -9.27
CA THR A 345 2.58 5.38 -10.74
C THR A 345 3.62 4.45 -11.34
N LYS A 346 4.86 4.44 -10.82
CA LYS A 346 5.91 3.49 -11.27
C LYS A 346 5.53 2.05 -10.96
N PHE A 347 4.97 1.78 -9.78
CA PHE A 347 4.47 0.47 -9.37
C PHE A 347 3.38 -0.05 -10.32
N LEU A 348 2.32 0.73 -10.54
CA LEU A 348 1.21 0.36 -11.43
C LEU A 348 1.66 0.21 -12.89
N THR A 349 2.56 1.08 -13.36
CA THR A 349 3.12 0.99 -14.73
C THR A 349 3.86 -0.33 -14.92
N HIS A 350 4.60 -0.79 -13.91
CA HIS A 350 5.32 -2.05 -13.96
C HIS A 350 4.36 -3.24 -14.10
N TYR A 351 3.30 -3.31 -13.27
CA TYR A 351 2.26 -4.34 -13.39
C TYR A 351 1.52 -4.31 -14.71
N GLN A 352 1.14 -3.13 -15.18
CA GLN A 352 0.48 -3.01 -16.48
C GLN A 352 1.37 -3.54 -17.62
N ASN A 353 2.67 -3.23 -17.59
CA ASN A 353 3.62 -3.72 -18.59
C ASN A 353 3.78 -5.25 -18.53
N TRP A 354 3.89 -5.81 -17.32
CA TRP A 354 3.96 -7.26 -17.14
C TRP A 354 2.67 -7.96 -17.60
N ALA A 355 1.50 -7.46 -17.20
CA ALA A 355 0.22 -8.01 -17.63
C ALA A 355 0.05 -7.96 -19.16
N ASN A 356 0.40 -6.82 -19.78
CA ASN A 356 0.37 -6.67 -21.24
C ASN A 356 1.28 -7.68 -21.95
N SER A 357 2.43 -8.04 -21.35
CA SER A 357 3.34 -9.05 -21.92
C SER A 357 2.72 -10.44 -21.98
N LEU A 358 1.69 -10.70 -21.18
CA LEU A 358 0.89 -11.93 -21.15
C LEU A 358 -0.42 -11.80 -21.95
N GLY A 359 -0.65 -10.67 -22.62
CA GLY A 359 -1.91 -10.39 -23.33
C GLY A 359 -3.08 -10.02 -22.41
N LEU A 360 -2.80 -9.65 -21.16
CA LEU A 360 -3.78 -9.28 -20.13
C LEU A 360 -3.80 -7.77 -19.89
N ASN A 361 -4.84 -7.29 -19.21
CA ASN A 361 -4.90 -5.96 -18.63
C ASN A 361 -4.53 -6.01 -17.13
N HIS A 362 -4.40 -4.84 -16.50
CA HIS A 362 -4.21 -4.72 -15.05
C HIS A 362 -5.28 -3.79 -14.46
N SER A 363 -5.77 -4.10 -13.27
CA SER A 363 -6.67 -3.26 -12.48
C SER A 363 -6.16 -3.15 -11.04
N ALA A 364 -6.41 -2.01 -10.40
CA ALA A 364 -6.05 -1.79 -9.00
C ALA A 364 -7.26 -1.27 -8.23
N GLN A 365 -7.43 -1.73 -6.99
CA GLN A 365 -8.48 -1.24 -6.11
C GLN A 365 -8.06 0.10 -5.49
N VAL A 366 -8.97 1.06 -5.50
CA VAL A 366 -8.69 2.38 -4.90
C VAL A 366 -8.72 2.24 -3.39
N GLN A 367 -7.55 2.38 -2.76
CA GLN A 367 -7.41 2.32 -1.30
C GLN A 367 -6.69 3.53 -0.69
N TRP A 368 -5.95 4.27 -1.52
CA TRP A 368 -5.43 5.58 -1.21
C TRP A 368 -6.35 6.62 -1.87
N ASP A 369 -6.82 7.62 -1.11
CA ASP A 369 -7.27 8.88 -1.69
C ASP A 369 -6.03 9.62 -2.24
N ALA A 370 -5.44 9.05 -3.30
CA ALA A 370 -4.60 9.80 -4.21
C ALA A 370 -5.52 10.87 -4.79
N ILE A 371 -5.42 12.08 -4.25
CA ILE A 371 -5.87 13.29 -4.92
C ILE A 371 -5.06 13.37 -6.23
N SER A 372 -5.53 12.71 -7.29
CA SER A 372 -5.26 12.93 -8.73
C SER A 372 -5.16 11.67 -9.62
N LEU A 373 -6.15 10.77 -9.61
CA LEU A 373 -6.38 9.87 -10.76
C LEU A 373 -7.71 10.13 -11.48
N LYS A 374 -8.07 11.42 -11.60
CA LYS A 374 -9.03 11.89 -12.62
C LYS A 374 -8.28 12.44 -13.82
N THR A 375 -7.60 11.57 -14.58
CA THR A 375 -7.39 11.61 -16.04
C THR A 375 -6.22 10.70 -16.41
N LEU A 376 -6.55 9.50 -16.88
CA LEU A 376 -5.95 8.90 -18.07
C LEU A 376 -7.04 8.06 -18.76
#